data_AF-A0A517NG72-F1
#
_entry.id   AF-A0A517NG72-F1
#
_cell.length_a   1.000
_cell.length_b   1.000
_cell.length_c   1.000
_cell.angle_alpha   90.00
_cell.angle_beta   90.00
_cell.angle_gamma   90.00
#
_symmetry.space_group_name_H-M   'P 1'
#
loop_
_entity.id
_entity.type
_entity.pdbx_description
1 polymer ?
#
loop_
_entity_poly.entity_id
_entity_poly.type
_entity_poly.pdbx_seq_one_letter_code
_entity_poly.pdbx_strand_id
1 'polypeptide(L)'
;MQASLVADTVLALMGIDRYASPQQRPRVAVARKAADEWLATALLVSQQDRLWRLWGLHHLGGDDEIKRSVREDILAAQQSDGGWSETSQRPSDALSTGQTIFMLCRTGTAPDHPAIIRGGDFLLRTQYPDGSWKFESHATPVQPFFDNGDPHGKNQFISVAATAWATSALLQSLPQLD
;
A
#
# COMPACT_ATOMS: atom_id res chain seq x y z
N MET A 1 4.22 11.30 -1.87
CA MET A 1 3.54 10.15 -2.49
C MET A 1 3.08 10.59 -3.87
N GLN A 2 3.55 9.91 -4.91
CA GLN A 2 3.03 10.11 -6.25
C GLN A 2 1.58 9.60 -6.32
N ALA A 3 0.72 10.25 -7.12
CA ALA A 3 -0.62 9.75 -7.35
C ALA A 3 -0.57 8.40 -8.09
N SER A 4 -1.45 7.46 -7.71
CA SER A 4 -1.60 6.16 -8.36
C SER A 4 -2.99 6.06 -8.96
N LEU A 5 -3.08 6.13 -10.30
CA LEU A 5 -4.34 5.93 -11.00
C LEU A 5 -4.91 4.53 -10.78
N VAL A 6 -4.03 3.56 -10.50
CA VAL A 6 -4.42 2.19 -10.11
C VAL A 6 -5.15 2.22 -8.78
N ALA A 7 -4.58 2.89 -7.77
CA ALA A 7 -5.21 3.06 -6.46
C ALA A 7 -6.58 3.74 -6.56
N ASP A 8 -6.64 4.87 -7.28
CA ASP A 8 -7.87 5.66 -7.44
C ASP A 8 -8.97 4.84 -8.11
N THR A 9 -8.63 4.10 -9.16
CA THR A 9 -9.58 3.23 -9.88
C THR A 9 -10.09 2.10 -8.98
N VAL A 10 -9.20 1.42 -8.26
CA VAL A 10 -9.55 0.32 -7.36
C VAL A 10 -10.44 0.80 -6.22
N LEU A 11 -10.08 1.90 -5.56
CA LEU A 11 -10.87 2.47 -4.46
C LEU A 11 -12.25 2.94 -4.94
N ALA A 12 -12.32 3.62 -6.09
CA ALA A 12 -13.59 4.02 -6.68
C ALA A 12 -14.47 2.82 -7.00
N LEU A 13 -13.89 1.75 -7.59
CA LEU A 13 -14.62 0.55 -7.95
C LEU A 13 -15.14 -0.21 -6.72
N MET A 14 -14.31 -0.36 -5.68
CA MET A 14 -14.73 -0.93 -4.39
C MET A 14 -15.90 -0.14 -3.78
N GLY A 15 -15.83 1.20 -3.84
CA GLY A 15 -16.90 2.06 -3.34
C GLY A 15 -18.22 1.87 -4.08
N ILE A 16 -18.20 1.97 -5.41
CA ILE A 16 -19.44 1.85 -6.21
C ILE A 16 -20.00 0.42 -6.17
N ASP A 17 -19.15 -0.61 -6.09
CA ASP A 17 -19.62 -2.00 -5.98
C ASP A 17 -20.34 -2.27 -4.65
N ARG A 18 -19.79 -1.72 -3.56
CA ARG A 18 -20.33 -1.86 -2.21
C ARG A 18 -21.62 -1.06 -1.99
N TYR A 19 -21.69 0.16 -2.53
CA TYR A 19 -22.71 1.14 -2.12
C TYR A 19 -23.71 1.54 -3.22
N ALA A 20 -23.57 1.07 -4.46
CA ALA A 20 -24.54 1.41 -5.51
C ALA A 20 -25.95 0.90 -5.21
N SER A 21 -26.92 1.79 -5.45
CA SER A 21 -28.35 1.47 -5.43
C SER A 21 -28.72 0.45 -6.51
N PRO A 22 -29.85 -0.27 -6.38
CA PRO A 22 -30.32 -1.20 -7.41
C PRO A 22 -30.39 -0.57 -8.82
N GLN A 23 -30.81 0.70 -8.91
CA GLN A 23 -30.93 1.43 -10.17
C GLN A 23 -29.57 1.74 -10.81
N GLN A 24 -28.50 1.83 -10.02
CA GLN A 24 -27.15 2.11 -10.49
C GLN A 24 -26.39 0.83 -10.90
N ARG A 25 -26.86 -0.36 -10.50
CA ARG A 25 -26.16 -1.64 -10.76
C ARG A 25 -25.80 -1.87 -12.24
N PRO A 26 -26.66 -1.57 -13.23
CA PRO A 26 -26.29 -1.72 -14.64
C PRO A 26 -25.08 -0.85 -15.03
N ARG A 27 -25.01 0.40 -14.54
CA ARG A 27 -23.89 1.30 -14.80
C ARG A 27 -22.61 0.85 -14.09
N VAL A 28 -22.73 0.33 -12.86
CA VAL A 28 -21.58 -0.25 -12.13
C VAL A 28 -21.02 -1.45 -12.86
N ALA A 29 -21.86 -2.33 -13.42
CA ALA A 29 -21.38 -3.47 -14.20
C ALA A 29 -20.53 -3.05 -15.41
N VAL A 30 -20.93 -1.97 -16.11
CA VAL A 30 -20.14 -1.39 -17.21
C VAL A 30 -18.81 -0.83 -16.71
N ALA A 31 -18.83 -0.05 -15.62
CA ALA A 31 -17.62 0.53 -15.04
C ALA A 31 -16.64 -0.53 -14.55
N ARG A 32 -17.16 -1.60 -13.92
CA ARG A 32 -16.39 -2.78 -13.49
C ARG A 32 -15.69 -3.43 -14.66
N LYS A 33 -16.42 -3.77 -15.72
CA LYS A 33 -15.84 -4.41 -16.91
C LYS A 33 -14.70 -3.57 -17.50
N ALA A 34 -14.91 -2.26 -17.65
CA ALA A 34 -13.89 -1.36 -18.17
C ALA A 34 -12.65 -1.27 -17.25
N ALA A 35 -12.86 -1.25 -15.94
CA ALA A 35 -11.77 -1.23 -14.97
C ALA A 35 -10.98 -2.55 -14.96
N ASP A 36 -11.64 -3.70 -15.07
CA ASP A 36 -10.99 -5.01 -15.13
C ASP A 36 -10.10 -5.12 -16.38
N GLU A 37 -10.61 -4.71 -17.55
CA GLU A 37 -9.86 -4.67 -18.82
C GLU A 37 -8.65 -3.73 -18.73
N TRP A 38 -8.81 -2.56 -18.11
CA TRP A 38 -7.72 -1.61 -17.93
C TRP A 38 -6.67 -2.10 -16.91
N LEU A 39 -7.09 -2.60 -15.75
CA LEU A 39 -6.18 -3.12 -14.70
C LEU A 39 -5.33 -4.30 -15.19
N ALA A 40 -5.82 -5.08 -16.16
CA ALA A 40 -5.05 -6.17 -16.77
C ALA A 40 -3.80 -5.68 -17.50
N THR A 41 -3.84 -4.47 -18.07
CA THR A 41 -2.80 -3.93 -18.97
C THR A 41 -2.17 -2.62 -18.47
N ALA A 42 -2.67 -2.06 -17.38
CA ALA A 42 -2.17 -0.82 -16.80
C ALA A 42 -0.66 -0.88 -16.53
N LEU A 43 0.05 0.17 -16.97
CA LEU A 43 1.46 0.33 -16.68
C LEU A 43 1.65 0.56 -15.18
N LEU A 44 2.43 -0.30 -14.53
CA LEU A 44 2.76 -0.19 -13.11
C LEU A 44 4.15 0.44 -12.99
N VAL A 45 4.20 1.68 -12.50
CA VAL A 45 5.46 2.45 -12.41
C VAL A 45 6.02 2.49 -10.99
N SER A 46 5.20 2.17 -10.00
CA SER A 46 5.55 2.24 -8.58
C SER A 46 5.21 0.95 -7.84
N GLN A 47 5.81 0.78 -6.66
CA GLN A 47 5.43 -0.28 -5.73
C GLN A 47 3.96 -0.14 -5.32
N GLN A 48 3.49 1.09 -5.13
CA GLN A 48 2.10 1.38 -4.83
C GLN A 48 1.15 0.85 -5.91
N ASP A 49 1.46 1.04 -7.20
CA ASP A 49 0.62 0.52 -8.30
C ASP A 49 0.49 -1.01 -8.24
N ARG A 50 1.60 -1.72 -7.97
CA ARG A 50 1.59 -3.19 -7.84
C ARG A 50 0.71 -3.62 -6.68
N LEU A 51 0.87 -2.98 -5.52
CA LEU A 51 0.07 -3.26 -4.32
C LEU A 51 -1.42 -3.06 -4.56
N TRP A 52 -1.81 -1.91 -5.14
CA TRP A 52 -3.22 -1.62 -5.41
C TRP A 52 -3.80 -2.51 -6.50
N ARG A 53 -3.02 -2.91 -7.51
CA ARG A 53 -3.46 -3.93 -8.48
C ARG A 53 -3.76 -5.25 -7.78
N LEU A 54 -2.87 -5.74 -6.91
CA LEU A 54 -3.10 -6.98 -6.15
C LEU A 54 -4.35 -6.86 -5.25
N TRP A 55 -4.51 -5.74 -4.56
CA TRP A 55 -5.67 -5.46 -3.71
C TRP A 55 -6.99 -5.47 -4.47
N GLY A 56 -7.01 -4.79 -5.63
CA GLY A 56 -8.15 -4.80 -6.54
C GLY A 56 -8.50 -6.20 -6.99
N LEU A 57 -7.53 -6.96 -7.52
CA LEU A 57 -7.74 -8.34 -7.96
C LEU A 57 -8.24 -9.24 -6.82
N HIS A 58 -7.77 -9.03 -5.59
CA HIS A 58 -8.20 -9.81 -4.44
C HIS A 58 -9.65 -9.52 -4.05
N HIS A 59 -10.06 -8.24 -3.96
CA HIS A 59 -11.38 -7.86 -3.46
C HIS A 59 -12.48 -7.82 -4.53
N LEU A 60 -12.11 -7.56 -5.78
CA LEU A 60 -13.05 -7.33 -6.87
C LEU A 60 -13.15 -8.54 -7.81
N GLY A 61 -12.34 -9.58 -7.55
CA GLY A 61 -12.18 -10.71 -8.44
C GLY A 61 -10.99 -10.51 -9.39
N GLY A 62 -10.50 -11.62 -9.93
CA GLY A 62 -9.33 -11.63 -10.81
C GLY A 62 -8.81 -13.05 -10.95
N ASP A 63 -8.05 -13.27 -12.01
CA ASP A 63 -7.40 -14.55 -12.27
C ASP A 63 -6.31 -14.83 -11.21
N ASP A 64 -6.27 -16.06 -10.70
CA ASP A 64 -5.37 -16.43 -9.59
C ASP A 64 -3.90 -16.47 -10.01
N GLU A 65 -3.63 -16.79 -11.28
CA GLU A 65 -2.28 -16.77 -11.84
C GLU A 65 -1.76 -15.33 -11.96
N ILE A 66 -2.62 -14.39 -12.37
CA ILE A 66 -2.29 -12.95 -12.35
C ILE A 66 -2.03 -12.47 -10.92
N LYS A 67 -2.87 -12.85 -9.93
CA LYS A 67 -2.64 -12.47 -8.53
C LYS A 67 -1.30 -13.00 -8.02
N ARG A 68 -0.96 -14.24 -8.35
CA ARG A 68 0.31 -14.87 -7.98
C ARG A 68 1.50 -14.13 -8.59
N SER A 69 1.45 -13.86 -9.89
CA SER A 69 2.50 -13.10 -10.60
C SER A 69 2.70 -11.69 -10.02
N VAL A 70 1.62 -10.94 -9.77
CA VAL A 70 1.73 -9.60 -9.17
C VAL A 70 2.31 -9.66 -7.76
N ARG A 71 1.93 -10.68 -6.96
CA ARG A 71 2.50 -10.89 -5.62
C ARG A 71 4.01 -11.16 -5.68
N GLU A 72 4.44 -11.99 -6.62
CA GLU A 72 5.86 -12.29 -6.84
C GLU A 72 6.65 -11.04 -7.20
N ASP A 73 6.12 -10.17 -8.08
CA ASP A 73 6.73 -8.89 -8.42
C ASP A 73 6.87 -7.95 -7.19
N ILE A 74 5.83 -7.90 -6.34
CA ILE A 74 5.84 -7.12 -5.09
C ILE A 74 6.94 -7.64 -4.16
N LEU A 75 7.03 -8.96 -3.97
CA LEU A 75 8.02 -9.60 -3.10
C LEU A 75 9.44 -9.41 -3.65
N ALA A 76 9.64 -9.55 -4.96
CA ALA A 76 10.94 -9.39 -5.62
C ALA A 76 11.49 -7.95 -5.54
N ALA A 77 10.62 -6.96 -5.32
CA ALA A 77 11.02 -5.56 -5.15
C ALA A 77 11.61 -5.24 -3.75
N GLN A 78 11.67 -6.20 -2.82
CA GLN A 78 12.24 -5.98 -1.50
C GLN A 78 13.73 -5.67 -1.58
N GLN A 79 14.19 -4.63 -0.91
CA GLN A 79 15.60 -4.25 -0.92
C GLN A 79 16.43 -5.09 0.05
N SER A 80 17.75 -4.96 -0.03
CA SER A 80 18.71 -5.71 0.80
C SER A 80 18.57 -5.41 2.30
N ASP A 81 18.12 -4.21 2.66
CA ASP A 81 17.87 -3.80 4.04
C ASP A 81 16.57 -4.36 4.65
N GLY A 82 15.76 -5.04 3.83
CA GLY A 82 14.49 -5.66 4.22
C GLY A 82 13.27 -4.79 3.99
N GLY A 83 13.43 -3.51 3.67
CA GLY A 83 12.31 -2.63 3.38
C GLY A 83 11.89 -2.65 1.90
N TRP A 84 10.86 -1.87 1.62
CA TRP A 84 10.42 -1.48 0.29
C TRP A 84 10.42 0.04 0.16
N SER A 85 10.39 0.51 -1.08
CA SER A 85 10.35 1.93 -1.46
C SER A 85 9.33 2.14 -2.58
N GLU A 86 9.00 3.41 -2.87
CA GLU A 86 8.10 3.76 -4.00
C GLU A 86 8.66 3.25 -5.34
N THR A 87 9.98 3.36 -5.54
CA THR A 87 10.71 2.88 -6.73
C THR A 87 12.08 2.33 -6.35
N SER A 88 12.66 1.46 -7.19
CA SER A 88 13.98 0.84 -6.95
C SER A 88 15.15 1.83 -6.91
N GLN A 89 14.94 3.09 -7.31
CA GLN A 89 15.96 4.14 -7.28
C GLN A 89 15.96 4.91 -5.95
N ARG A 90 15.00 4.65 -5.05
CA ARG A 90 14.89 5.30 -3.75
C ARG A 90 15.22 4.33 -2.62
N PRO A 91 15.74 4.82 -1.49
CA PRO A 91 15.92 3.98 -0.31
C PRO A 91 14.58 3.47 0.20
N SER A 92 14.62 2.35 0.93
CA SER A 92 13.47 1.85 1.67
C SER A 92 12.94 2.87 2.67
N ASP A 93 11.62 2.86 2.87
CA ASP A 93 10.94 3.77 3.79
C ASP A 93 9.78 3.08 4.51
N ALA A 94 9.37 3.65 5.64
CA ALA A 94 8.36 3.03 6.50
C ALA A 94 6.94 3.01 5.90
N LEU A 95 6.62 3.98 5.03
CA LEU A 95 5.33 4.08 4.37
C LEU A 95 5.16 2.95 3.34
N SER A 96 6.10 2.82 2.41
CA SER A 96 6.11 1.78 1.39
C SER A 96 6.24 0.39 2.01
N THR A 97 7.09 0.23 3.02
CA THR A 97 7.27 -1.04 3.74
C THR A 97 6.00 -1.43 4.50
N GLY A 98 5.41 -0.50 5.25
CA GLY A 98 4.18 -0.73 6.01
C GLY A 98 3.00 -1.09 5.11
N GLN A 99 2.81 -0.34 4.01
CA GLN A 99 1.79 -0.67 3.00
C GLN A 99 2.02 -2.05 2.39
N THR A 100 3.26 -2.38 2.04
CA THR A 100 3.59 -3.66 1.41
C THR A 100 3.27 -4.83 2.33
N ILE A 101 3.74 -4.79 3.58
CA ILE A 101 3.47 -5.85 4.57
C ILE A 101 1.98 -6.01 4.79
N PHE A 102 1.29 -4.90 5.11
CA PHE A 102 -0.14 -4.95 5.40
C PHE A 102 -0.92 -5.55 4.22
N MET A 103 -0.64 -5.09 3.01
CA MET A 103 -1.39 -5.52 1.83
C MET A 103 -1.07 -6.95 1.42
N LEU A 104 0.18 -7.39 1.53
CA LEU A 104 0.56 -8.79 1.30
C LEU A 104 -0.15 -9.72 2.29
N CYS A 105 -0.11 -9.40 3.59
CA CYS A 105 -0.76 -10.21 4.63
C CYS A 105 -2.27 -10.32 4.40
N ARG A 106 -2.94 -9.18 4.19
CA ARG A 106 -4.38 -9.11 3.96
C ARG A 106 -4.84 -9.75 2.67
N THR A 107 -3.93 -9.98 1.72
CA THR A 107 -4.22 -10.69 0.47
C THR A 107 -3.73 -12.14 0.48
N GLY A 108 -3.25 -12.66 1.63
CA GLY A 108 -2.96 -14.09 1.83
C GLY A 108 -1.49 -14.49 1.95
N THR A 109 -0.54 -13.55 2.00
CA THR A 109 0.85 -13.88 2.36
C THR A 109 0.92 -14.15 3.87
N ALA A 110 1.49 -15.28 4.26
CA ALA A 110 1.60 -15.64 5.67
C ALA A 110 2.47 -14.65 6.46
N PRO A 111 2.11 -14.29 7.71
CA PRO A 111 2.92 -13.38 8.55
C PRO A 111 4.36 -13.85 8.82
N ASP A 112 4.59 -15.16 8.82
CA ASP A 112 5.90 -15.79 8.99
C ASP A 112 6.71 -15.91 7.69
N HIS A 113 6.20 -15.41 6.57
CA HIS A 113 6.93 -15.39 5.32
C HIS A 113 8.23 -14.56 5.48
N PRO A 114 9.39 -15.05 5.00
CA PRO A 114 10.69 -14.40 5.24
C PRO A 114 10.74 -12.91 4.86
N ALA A 115 10.07 -12.54 3.76
CA ALA A 115 9.96 -11.15 3.34
C ALA A 115 9.19 -10.27 4.34
N ILE A 116 8.12 -10.79 4.95
CA ILE A 116 7.32 -10.07 5.94
C ILE A 116 8.12 -9.85 7.22
N ILE A 117 8.84 -10.87 7.68
CA ILE A 117 9.75 -10.79 8.85
C ILE A 117 10.82 -9.72 8.62
N ARG A 118 11.53 -9.78 7.48
CA ARG A 118 12.56 -8.78 7.14
C ARG A 118 12.01 -7.36 7.04
N GLY A 119 10.79 -7.20 6.54
CA GLY A 119 10.10 -5.92 6.51
C GLY A 119 9.74 -5.41 7.91
N GLY A 120 9.27 -6.30 8.79
CA GLY A 120 9.03 -6.00 10.20
C GLY A 120 10.31 -5.56 10.92
N ASP A 121 11.42 -6.27 10.70
CA ASP A 121 12.72 -5.92 11.26
C ASP A 121 13.21 -4.56 10.76
N PHE A 122 12.98 -4.22 9.49
CA PHE A 122 13.25 -2.90 8.95
C PHE A 122 12.45 -1.82 9.69
N LEU A 123 11.13 -2.03 9.89
CA LEU A 123 10.28 -1.08 10.59
C LEU A 123 10.74 -0.88 12.04
N LEU A 124 10.96 -1.96 12.79
CA LEU A 124 11.42 -1.89 14.18
C LEU A 124 12.77 -1.18 14.31
N ARG A 125 13.70 -1.44 13.40
CA ARG A 125 15.04 -0.79 13.39
C ARG A 125 14.98 0.70 13.06
N THR A 126 13.97 1.13 12.30
CA THR A 126 13.83 2.52 11.82
C THR A 126 12.83 3.35 12.62
N GLN A 127 12.21 2.76 13.65
CA GLN A 127 11.30 3.45 14.56
C GLN A 127 12.06 4.49 15.39
N TYR A 128 11.47 5.67 15.55
CA TYR A 128 12.00 6.72 16.43
C TYR A 128 11.65 6.42 17.90
N PRO A 129 12.38 6.98 18.89
CA PRO A 129 12.12 6.71 20.31
C PRO A 129 10.72 7.08 20.82
N ASP A 130 10.04 8.01 20.14
CA ASP A 130 8.65 8.41 20.40
C ASP A 130 7.61 7.46 19.75
N GLY A 131 8.08 6.45 19.03
CA GLY A 131 7.28 5.44 18.37
C GLY A 131 6.88 5.75 16.94
N SER A 132 7.24 6.92 16.40
CA SER A 132 6.87 7.34 15.05
C SER A 132 7.86 6.86 13.97
N TRP A 133 7.47 7.04 12.71
CA TRP A 133 8.35 6.91 11.56
C TRP A 133 8.31 8.17 10.70
N LYS A 134 9.47 8.80 10.54
CA LYS A 134 9.64 9.94 9.64
C LYS A 134 9.63 9.46 8.18
N PHE A 135 8.84 10.14 7.33
CA PHE A 135 8.95 10.04 5.88
C PHE A 135 9.27 11.43 5.31
N GLU A 136 10.29 11.55 4.46
CA GLU A 136 10.63 12.84 3.87
C GLU A 136 9.70 13.20 2.71
N SER A 137 8.95 14.29 2.86
CA SER A 137 8.02 14.74 1.84
C SER A 137 8.78 15.27 0.62
N HIS A 138 8.42 14.77 -0.55
CA HIS A 138 8.86 15.30 -1.84
C HIS A 138 7.81 16.19 -2.52
N ALA A 139 6.69 16.45 -1.85
CA ALA A 139 5.62 17.28 -2.39
C ALA A 139 5.94 18.77 -2.23
N THR A 140 5.63 19.55 -3.27
CA THR A 140 5.63 21.01 -3.17
C THR A 140 4.43 21.44 -2.32
N PRO A 141 4.64 22.08 -1.16
CA PRO A 141 3.53 22.49 -0.30
C PRO A 141 2.72 23.60 -0.96
N VAL A 142 1.40 23.43 -1.00
CA VAL A 142 0.46 24.47 -1.48
C VAL A 142 -0.17 25.26 -0.33
N GLN A 143 -0.01 24.79 0.91
CA GLN A 143 -0.57 25.39 2.11
C GLN A 143 0.55 25.98 2.98
N PRO A 144 0.32 27.12 3.66
CA PRO A 144 1.25 27.61 4.69
C PRO A 144 1.48 26.55 5.76
N PHE A 145 2.71 26.44 6.24
CA PHE A 145 3.04 25.53 7.33
C PHE A 145 2.28 25.91 8.61
N PHE A 146 1.76 24.90 9.31
CA PHE A 146 1.29 24.98 10.68
C PHE A 146 1.67 23.67 11.38
N ASP A 147 1.91 23.72 12.68
CA ASP A 147 2.22 22.53 13.48
C ASP A 147 0.94 21.74 13.77
N ASN A 148 0.92 20.45 13.41
CA ASN A 148 -0.20 19.55 13.67
C ASN A 148 0.02 18.59 14.86
N GLY A 149 1.12 18.76 15.59
CA GLY A 149 1.51 17.91 16.72
C GLY A 149 2.36 16.68 16.38
N ASP A 150 2.61 16.40 15.10
CA ASP A 150 3.58 15.37 14.67
C ASP A 150 5.03 15.86 14.85
N PRO A 151 5.96 15.01 15.32
CA PRO A 151 7.33 15.42 15.66
C PRO A 151 8.23 15.74 14.45
N HIS A 152 7.75 15.55 13.21
CA HIS A 152 8.58 15.63 12.00
C HIS A 152 8.40 16.93 11.19
N GLY A 153 7.77 17.95 11.76
CA GLY A 153 7.73 19.32 11.22
C GLY A 153 7.12 19.37 9.82
N LYS A 154 7.86 19.87 8.82
CA LYS A 154 7.36 19.97 7.43
C LYS A 154 6.96 18.62 6.81
N ASN A 155 7.40 17.51 7.39
CA ASN A 155 7.10 16.16 6.96
C ASN A 155 5.88 15.55 7.67
N GLN A 156 5.20 16.33 8.52
CA GLN A 156 4.17 15.85 9.43
C GLN A 156 3.08 15.00 8.76
N PHE A 157 2.51 15.45 7.66
CA PHE A 157 1.36 14.77 7.06
C PHE A 157 1.70 13.38 6.53
N ILE A 158 2.84 13.26 5.84
CA ILE A 158 3.26 11.99 5.27
C ILE A 158 3.88 11.07 6.33
N SER A 159 4.45 11.63 7.40
CA SER A 159 4.98 10.85 8.53
C SER A 159 3.87 10.28 9.42
N VAL A 160 2.75 10.99 9.59
CA VAL A 160 1.54 10.43 10.20
C VAL A 160 1.06 9.19 9.42
N ALA A 161 1.01 9.29 8.09
CA ALA A 161 0.64 8.15 7.25
C ALA A 161 1.66 7.00 7.35
N ALA A 162 2.96 7.31 7.32
CA ALA A 162 4.02 6.32 7.47
C ALA A 162 3.91 5.57 8.81
N THR A 163 3.68 6.32 9.90
CA THR A 163 3.48 5.75 11.24
C THR A 163 2.24 4.86 11.27
N ALA A 164 1.10 5.31 10.73
CA ALA A 164 -0.12 4.51 10.70
C ALA A 164 0.04 3.18 9.93
N TRP A 165 0.71 3.21 8.78
CA TRP A 165 0.99 2.01 7.99
C TRP A 165 2.02 1.09 8.64
N ALA A 166 3.08 1.64 9.24
CA ALA A 166 4.08 0.87 9.97
C ALA A 166 3.46 0.15 11.18
N THR A 167 2.66 0.86 11.99
CA THR A 167 1.92 0.26 13.10
C THR A 167 0.97 -0.83 12.61
N SER A 168 0.20 -0.56 11.55
CA SER A 168 -0.73 -1.54 10.99
C SER A 168 -0.01 -2.79 10.49
N ALA A 169 1.15 -2.63 9.86
CA ALA A 169 1.99 -3.73 9.38
C ALA A 169 2.53 -4.58 10.54
N LEU A 170 3.11 -3.94 11.56
CA LEU A 170 3.64 -4.65 12.73
C LEU A 170 2.55 -5.47 13.44
N LEU A 171 1.32 -4.95 13.50
CA LEU A 171 0.17 -5.71 14.03
C LEU A 171 -0.17 -6.95 13.19
N GLN A 172 0.00 -6.92 11.87
CA GLN A 172 -0.21 -8.11 11.02
C GLN A 172 0.87 -9.17 11.23
N SER A 173 2.08 -8.76 11.64
CA SER A 173 3.21 -9.65 11.89
C SER A 173 3.21 -10.29 13.28
N LEU A 174 2.28 -9.91 14.17
CA LEU A 174 2.17 -10.54 15.48
C LEU A 174 1.55 -11.94 15.37
N PRO A 175 1.96 -12.89 16.24
CA PRO A 175 1.25 -14.15 16.38
C PRO A 175 -0.22 -13.88 16.69
N GLN A 176 -1.13 -14.63 16.06
CA GLN A 176 -2.52 -14.60 16.51
C GLN A 176 -2.57 -15.22 17.90
N LEU A 177 -3.13 -14.48 18.86
CA LEU A 177 -3.40 -15.02 20.19
C LEU A 177 -4.62 -15.94 20.07
N ASP A 178 -4.43 -17.20 20.47
CA ASP A 178 -5.50 -18.20 20.57
C ASP A 178 -6.59 -17.79 21.60
#